data_AF-A0A6P0Q6Y9-F1
#
_entry.id   AF-A0A6P0Q6Y9-F1
#
_cell.length_a   1.000
_cell.length_b   1.000
_cell.length_c   1.000
_cell.angle_alpha   90.00
_cell.angle_beta   90.00
_cell.angle_gamma   90.00
#
_symmetry.space_group_name_H-M   'P 1'
#
loop_
_entity.id
_entity.type
_entity.pdbx_description
1 polymer ?
#
loop_
_entity_poly.entity_id
_entity_poly.type
_entity_poly.pdbx_seq_one_letter_code
_entity_poly.pdbx_strand_id
1 'polypeptide(L)'
;MMALPEQLEQELNQELERYQEERQMPLISRGSERAMKRGLEQGLQQSRKSFQGTVVKILQKRFESVSPELVAAINGIDDISGLEQLIDHSLESNSLEEFEQLLAQHQVSQEN
;
A
#
# COMPACT_ATOMS: atom_id res chain seq x y z
N MET A 1 16.36 28.43 -25.55
CA MET A 1 16.50 27.04 -25.06
C MET A 1 17.02 26.21 -26.20
N MET A 2 18.12 25.48 -26.02
CA MET A 2 18.64 24.58 -27.06
C MET A 2 17.85 23.27 -26.98
N ALA A 3 16.85 23.11 -27.84
CA ALA A 3 16.17 21.84 -28.05
C ALA A 3 16.83 21.11 -29.23
N LEU A 4 17.04 19.81 -29.08
CA LEU A 4 17.53 18.98 -30.18
C LEU A 4 16.44 18.91 -31.28
N PRO A 5 16.82 18.92 -32.58
CA PRO A 5 15.89 18.59 -33.65
C PRO A 5 15.31 17.18 -33.47
N GLU A 6 14.02 16.99 -33.76
CA GLU A 6 13.29 15.73 -33.53
C GLU A 6 14.00 14.49 -34.09
N GLN A 7 14.66 14.62 -35.25
CA GLN A 7 15.39 13.53 -35.90
C GLN A 7 16.57 13.03 -35.06
N LEU A 8 17.32 13.96 -34.47
CA LEU A 8 18.47 13.63 -33.62
C LEU A 8 18.01 13.12 -32.24
N GLU A 9 16.87 13.57 -31.74
CA GLU A 9 16.26 13.03 -30.53
C GLU A 9 15.83 11.57 -30.72
N GLN A 10 15.24 11.25 -31.88
CA GLN A 10 14.86 9.89 -32.24
C GLN A 10 16.08 8.97 -32.39
N GLU A 11 17.14 9.43 -33.07
CA GLU A 11 18.40 8.68 -33.21
C GLU A 11 19.04 8.40 -31.84
N LEU A 12 19.10 9.42 -30.97
CA LEU A 12 19.64 9.27 -29.62
C LEU A 12 18.85 8.24 -28.80
N ASN A 13 17.52 8.29 -28.85
CA ASN A 13 16.68 7.34 -28.11
C ASN A 13 16.87 5.90 -28.61
N GLN A 14 16.95 5.69 -29.94
CA GLN A 14 17.22 4.36 -30.50
C GLN A 14 18.58 3.81 -30.07
N GLU A 15 19.60 4.66 -30.01
CA GLU A 15 20.94 4.23 -29.57
C GLU A 15 20.97 3.91 -28.08
N LEU A 16 20.26 4.68 -27.25
CA LEU A 16 20.08 4.38 -25.83
C LEU A 16 19.31 3.09 -25.60
N GLU A 17 18.29 2.79 -26.41
CA GLU A 17 17.56 1.52 -26.36
C GLU A 17 18.46 0.34 -26.70
N ARG A 18 19.20 0.40 -27.82
CA ARG A 18 20.17 -0.65 -28.20
C ARG A 18 21.21 -0.88 -27.11
N TYR A 19 21.76 0.20 -26.54
CA TYR A 19 22.74 0.11 -25.46
C TYR A 19 22.18 -0.56 -24.19
N GLN A 20 20.91 -0.30 -23.87
CA GLN A 20 20.23 -0.95 -22.74
C GLN A 20 19.98 -2.44 -23.00
N GLU A 21 19.58 -2.79 -24.22
CA GLU A 21 19.37 -4.19 -24.65
C GLU A 21 20.68 -4.98 -24.63
N GLU A 22 21.75 -4.45 -25.21
CA GLU A 22 23.07 -5.10 -25.26
C GLU A 22 23.65 -5.34 -23.86
N ARG A 23 23.45 -4.40 -22.94
CA ARG A 23 23.96 -4.49 -21.57
C ARG A 23 23.00 -5.15 -20.59
N GLN A 24 21.77 -5.47 -21.00
CA GLN A 24 20.71 -6.00 -20.14
C GLN A 24 20.50 -5.18 -18.85
N MET A 25 20.74 -3.87 -18.93
CA MET A 25 20.69 -2.98 -17.78
C MET A 25 19.95 -1.69 -18.17
N PRO A 26 18.78 -1.41 -17.57
CA PRO A 26 18.05 -0.19 -17.85
C PRO A 26 18.84 1.03 -17.38
N LEU A 27 18.83 2.10 -18.17
CA LEU A 27 19.48 3.38 -17.83
C LEU A 27 18.58 4.17 -16.87
N ILE A 28 18.51 3.72 -15.62
CA ILE A 28 17.74 4.41 -14.59
C ILE A 28 18.64 5.42 -13.89
N SER A 29 18.28 6.70 -13.96
CA SER A 29 18.93 7.74 -13.16
C SER A 29 18.66 7.49 -11.67
N ARG A 30 19.62 7.87 -10.80
CA ARG A 30 19.41 7.90 -9.34
C ARG A 30 18.18 8.73 -8.95
N GLY A 31 17.78 9.70 -9.76
CA GLY A 31 16.52 10.43 -9.59
C GLY A 31 15.31 9.52 -9.77
N SER A 32 15.27 8.79 -10.88
CA SER A 32 14.21 7.84 -11.23
C SER A 32 14.12 6.66 -10.27
N GLU A 33 15.25 6.09 -9.82
CA GLU A 33 15.26 5.04 -8.79
C GLU A 33 14.61 5.52 -7.48
N ARG A 34 14.95 6.72 -7.03
CA ARG A 34 14.37 7.32 -5.81
C ARG A 34 12.89 7.60 -5.98
N ALA A 35 12.47 8.07 -7.16
CA ALA A 35 11.06 8.29 -7.46
C ALA A 35 10.27 6.98 -7.41
N MET A 36 10.79 5.91 -8.00
CA MET A 36 10.16 4.59 -7.99
C MET A 36 10.03 4.03 -6.56
N LYS A 37 11.10 4.09 -5.76
CA LYS A 37 11.06 3.65 -4.35
C LYS A 37 10.01 4.41 -3.54
N ARG A 38 9.98 5.75 -3.66
CA ARG A 38 8.96 6.57 -2.98
C ARG A 38 7.55 6.24 -3.44
N GLY A 39 7.36 6.01 -4.75
CA GLY A 39 6.06 5.64 -5.29
C GLY A 39 5.55 4.32 -4.71
N LEU A 40 6.44 3.33 -4.57
CA LEU A 40 6.10 2.04 -3.95
C LEU A 40 5.76 2.20 -2.45
N GLU A 41 6.57 2.94 -1.71
CA GLU A 41 6.32 3.24 -0.28
C GLU A 41 4.99 3.98 -0.08
N GLN A 42 4.71 4.99 -0.92
CA GLN A 42 3.44 5.72 -0.90
C GLN A 42 2.25 4.82 -1.24
N GLY A 43 2.40 3.95 -2.25
CA GLY A 43 1.36 3.00 -2.64
C GLY A 43 1.02 2.02 -1.50
N LEU A 44 2.04 1.48 -0.84
CA LEU A 44 1.87 0.59 0.31
C LEU A 44 1.17 1.31 1.47
N GLN A 45 1.61 2.53 1.79
CA GLN A 45 0.99 3.33 2.85
C GLN A 45 -0.48 3.68 2.53
N GLN A 46 -0.77 4.03 1.28
CA GLN A 46 -2.12 4.35 0.83
C GLN A 46 -3.04 3.12 0.88
N SER A 47 -2.55 1.96 0.41
CA SER A 47 -3.26 0.70 0.47
C SER A 47 -3.60 0.32 1.91
N ARG A 48 -2.62 0.39 2.83
CA ARG A 48 -2.85 0.17 4.26
C ARG A 48 -3.94 1.06 4.83
N LYS A 49 -3.86 2.38 4.62
CA LYS A 49 -4.90 3.31 5.09
C LYS A 49 -6.28 3.01 4.51
N SER A 50 -6.32 2.58 3.25
CA SER A 50 -7.57 2.19 2.59
C SER A 50 -8.19 0.95 3.26
N PHE A 51 -7.39 -0.06 3.57
CA PHE A 51 -7.87 -1.26 4.26
C PHE A 51 -8.34 -0.95 5.69
N GLN A 52 -7.55 -0.21 6.47
CA GLN A 52 -7.94 0.26 7.80
C GLN A 52 -9.28 1.00 7.77
N GLY A 53 -9.42 1.96 6.85
CA GLY A 53 -10.67 2.71 6.67
C GLY A 53 -11.84 1.84 6.22
N THR A 54 -11.59 0.77 5.47
CA THR A 54 -12.61 -0.17 5.03
C THR A 54 -13.14 -0.98 6.21
N VAL A 55 -12.27 -1.54 7.05
CA VAL A 55 -12.66 -2.24 8.28
C VAL A 55 -13.52 -1.34 9.15
N VAL A 56 -13.04 -0.12 9.45
CA VAL A 56 -13.79 0.85 10.27
C VAL A 56 -15.15 1.17 9.67
N LYS A 57 -15.22 1.37 8.35
CA LYS A 57 -16.48 1.67 7.66
C LYS A 57 -17.46 0.51 7.69
N ILE A 58 -17.00 -0.73 7.61
CA ILE A 58 -17.85 -1.92 7.74
C ILE A 58 -18.40 -1.98 9.17
N LEU A 59 -17.54 -1.86 10.18
CA LEU A 59 -17.94 -1.88 11.58
C LEU A 59 -18.96 -0.78 11.89
N GLN A 60 -18.74 0.46 11.43
CA GLN A 60 -19.68 1.58 11.61
C GLN A 60 -21.03 1.38 10.90
N LYS A 61 -21.06 0.60 9.83
CA LYS A 61 -22.31 0.28 9.12
C LYS A 61 -23.08 -0.86 9.78
N ARG A 62 -22.37 -1.82 10.37
CA ARG A 62 -22.97 -3.00 11.00
C ARG A 62 -23.32 -2.76 12.47
N PHE A 63 -22.53 -1.96 13.15
CA PHE A 63 -22.69 -1.60 14.55
C PHE A 63 -22.92 -0.09 14.66
N GLU A 64 -23.96 0.33 15.37
CA GLU A 64 -24.35 1.75 15.47
C GLU A 64 -23.28 2.61 16.18
N SER A 65 -22.45 2.00 17.04
CA SER A 65 -21.37 2.67 17.76
C SER A 65 -20.08 1.86 17.69
N VAL A 66 -19.04 2.46 17.11
CA VAL A 66 -17.66 1.93 17.15
C VAL A 66 -16.82 2.87 18.01
N SER A 67 -16.19 2.33 19.05
CA SER A 67 -15.41 3.11 20.00
C SER A 67 -14.17 3.74 19.34
N PRO A 68 -13.80 4.99 19.70
CA PRO A 68 -12.58 5.62 19.20
C PRO A 68 -11.30 4.83 19.49
N GLU A 69 -11.25 4.10 20.61
CA GLU A 69 -10.12 3.22 20.94
C GLU A 69 -9.95 2.09 19.91
N LEU A 70 -11.06 1.47 19.49
CA LEU A 70 -11.04 0.40 18.49
C LEU A 70 -10.59 0.92 17.12
N VAL A 71 -11.06 2.12 16.73
CA VAL A 71 -10.60 2.78 15.49
C VAL A 71 -9.09 3.07 15.55
N ALA A 72 -8.59 3.52 16.71
CA ALA A 72 -7.16 3.76 16.90
C ALA A 72 -6.35 2.45 16.83
N ALA A 73 -6.86 1.37 17.41
CA ALA A 73 -6.23 0.05 17.35
C ALA A 73 -6.14 -0.47 15.90
N ILE A 74 -7.21 -0.35 15.10
CA ILE A 74 -7.21 -0.73 13.68
C ILE A 74 -6.24 0.12 12.87
N ASN A 75 -6.21 1.44 13.10
CA ASN A 75 -5.31 2.36 12.41
C ASN A 75 -3.82 2.14 12.75
N GLY A 76 -3.53 1.46 13.87
CA GLY A 76 -2.18 1.07 14.27
C GLY A 76 -1.65 -0.20 13.59
N ILE A 77 -2.49 -0.92 12.84
CA ILE A 77 -2.08 -2.18 12.20
C ILE A 77 -1.32 -1.88 10.91
N ASP A 78 -0.07 -2.34 10.85
CA ASP A 78 0.80 -2.17 9.70
C ASP A 78 0.75 -3.33 8.69
N ASP A 79 0.30 -4.50 9.13
CA ASP A 79 0.22 -5.71 8.32
C ASP A 79 -1.01 -5.70 7.39
N ILE A 80 -0.75 -5.76 6.08
CA ILE A 80 -1.81 -5.77 5.06
C ILE A 80 -2.59 -7.08 5.08
N SER A 81 -1.92 -8.22 5.24
CA SER A 81 -2.61 -9.52 5.23
C SER A 81 -3.53 -9.67 6.44
N GLY A 82 -3.09 -9.22 7.62
CA GLY A 82 -3.95 -9.12 8.80
C GLY A 82 -5.13 -8.16 8.59
N LEU A 83 -4.93 -7.02 7.91
CA LEU A 83 -6.03 -6.11 7.58
C LEU A 83 -7.04 -6.72 6.61
N GLU A 84 -6.61 -7.49 5.62
CA GLU A 84 -7.52 -8.23 4.72
C GLU A 84 -8.36 -9.25 5.50
N GLN A 85 -7.73 -10.02 6.39
CA GLN A 85 -8.46 -10.94 7.27
C GLN A 85 -9.46 -10.20 8.16
N LEU A 86 -9.09 -9.05 8.72
CA LEU A 86 -10.01 -8.24 9.52
C LEU A 86 -11.19 -7.71 8.72
N ILE A 87 -11.05 -7.49 7.41
CA ILE A 87 -12.19 -7.15 6.54
C ILE A 87 -13.18 -8.31 6.50
N ASP A 88 -12.71 -9.53 6.22
CA ASP A 88 -13.57 -10.71 6.17
C ASP A 88 -14.26 -10.95 7.53
N HIS A 89 -13.50 -10.91 8.63
CA HIS A 89 -14.07 -11.04 9.97
C HIS A 89 -15.07 -9.91 10.28
N SER A 90 -14.81 -8.67 9.87
CA SER A 90 -15.75 -7.56 10.07
C SER A 90 -17.09 -7.75 9.35
N LEU A 91 -17.16 -8.62 8.33
CA LEU A 91 -18.41 -9.00 7.65
C LEU A 91 -19.11 -10.17 8.35
N GLU A 92 -18.36 -11.08 8.98
CA GLU A 92 -18.86 -12.31 9.58
C GLU A 92 -19.20 -12.18 11.08
N SER A 93 -18.53 -11.30 11.82
CA SER A 93 -18.72 -11.16 13.28
C SER A 93 -20.16 -10.83 13.65
N ASN A 94 -20.71 -11.45 14.69
CA ASN A 94 -22.08 -11.23 15.14
C ASN A 94 -22.18 -10.09 16.17
N SER A 95 -21.07 -9.71 16.81
CA SER A 95 -20.99 -8.58 17.73
C SER A 95 -19.65 -7.84 17.64
N LEU A 96 -19.59 -6.67 18.27
CA LEU A 96 -18.36 -5.88 18.35
C LEU A 96 -17.33 -6.54 19.28
N GLU A 97 -17.79 -7.17 20.37
CA GLU A 97 -16.93 -7.86 21.34
C GLU A 97 -16.20 -9.06 20.70
N GLU A 98 -16.89 -9.80 19.81
CA GLU A 98 -16.28 -10.90 19.05
C GLU A 98 -15.13 -10.39 18.16
N PHE A 99 -15.35 -9.26 17.49
CA PHE A 99 -14.33 -8.62 16.66
C PHE A 99 -13.14 -8.13 17.49
N GLU A 100 -13.39 -7.51 18.65
CA GLU A 100 -12.33 -7.03 19.56
C GLU A 100 -11.47 -8.17 20.11
N GLN A 101 -12.06 -9.32 20.43
CA GLN A 101 -11.32 -10.51 20.87
C GLN A 101 -10.42 -11.09 19.77
N LEU A 102 -10.89 -11.07 18.52
CA LEU A 102 -10.09 -11.50 17.37
C LEU A 102 -8.95 -10.52 17.09
N LEU A 103 -9.21 -9.22 17.18
CA LEU A 103 -8.20 -8.18 17.06
C LEU A 103 -7.09 -8.35 18.12
N ALA A 104 -7.47 -8.62 19.37
CA ALA A 104 -6.51 -8.86 20.45
C ALA A 104 -5.64 -10.12 20.20
N GLN A 105 -6.23 -11.21 19.67
CA GLN A 105 -5.46 -12.41 19.28
C GLN A 105 -4.50 -12.15 18.12
N HIS A 106 -4.91 -11.32 17.16
CA HIS A 106 -4.06 -10.89 16.06
C HIS A 106 -2.86 -10.05 16.54
N GLN A 107 -3.06 -9.19 17.54
CA GLN A 107 -1.98 -8.39 18.13
C GLN A 107 -0.99 -9.26 18.93
N VAL A 108 -1.47 -10.22 19.71
CA VAL A 108 -0.62 -11.13 20.51
C VAL A 108 0.21 -12.08 19.64
N SER A 109 -0.30 -12.49 18.48
CA SER A 109 0.42 -13.41 17.58
C SER A 109 1.56 -12.75 16.80
N GLN A 110 1.67 -11.41 16.81
CA GLN A 110 2.71 -10.65 16.12
C GLN A 110 3.86 -10.22 17.06
N GLU A 111 3.75 -10.48 18.37
CA GLU A 111 4.77 -10.18 19.40
C GLU A 111 5.66 -11.38 19.79
N ASN A 112 5.43 -12.58 19.24
CA ASN A 112 6.26 -13.78 19.42
C ASN A 112 7.03 -14.16 18.16
#